data_AF-A0A965BE71-F1
#
_entry.id   AF-A0A965BE71-F1
#
_cell.length_a   1.000
_cell.length_b   1.000
_cell.length_c   1.000
_cell.angle_alpha   90.00
_cell.angle_beta   90.00
_cell.angle_gamma   90.00
#
_symmetry.space_group_name_H-M   'P 1'
#
loop_
_entity.id
_entity.type
_entity.pdbx_description
1 polymer ?
#
loop_
_entity_poly.entity_id
_entity_poly.type
_entity_poly.pdbx_seq_one_letter_code
_entity_poly.pdbx_strand_id
1 'polypeptide(L)'
;NTKYQVISNLVINLIALTISIWAFLNLDVVDITVGLGAALAISYWVGIVCTYYLLRKYSGPLNIVSLLLFHGKIAFIALLSCLVISSLQSRLDLEGNLFALLIVLLSTFALYLAIARVFKVSEISQVLKVLLRR
;
A
#
# COMPACT_ATOMS: atom_id res chain seq x y z
N ASN A 1 -8.60 -22.80 -10.81
CA ASN A 1 -8.03 -21.67 -10.06
C ASN A 1 -6.49 -21.69 -10.10
N THR A 2 -5.86 -22.76 -9.57
CA THR A 2 -4.39 -22.89 -9.44
C THR A 2 -3.59 -22.69 -10.73
N LYS A 3 -4.05 -23.21 -11.88
CA LYS A 3 -3.37 -23.01 -13.18
C LYS A 3 -3.22 -21.52 -13.55
N TYR A 4 -4.25 -20.72 -13.34
CA TYR A 4 -4.22 -19.28 -13.64
C TYR A 4 -3.40 -18.49 -12.62
N GLN A 5 -3.39 -18.95 -11.37
CA GLN A 5 -2.53 -18.38 -10.34
C GLN A 5 -1.04 -18.61 -10.64
N VAL A 6 -0.68 -19.79 -11.15
CA VAL A 6 0.70 -20.07 -11.62
C VAL A 6 1.08 -19.15 -12.77
N ILE A 7 0.19 -18.95 -13.76
CA ILE A 7 0.43 -18.04 -14.88
C ILE A 7 0.62 -16.60 -14.39
N SER A 8 -0.24 -16.13 -13.46
CA SER A 8 -0.12 -14.79 -12.90
C SER A 8 1.20 -14.61 -12.16
N ASN A 9 1.59 -15.58 -11.32
CA ASN A 9 2.86 -15.55 -10.60
C ASN A 9 4.06 -15.54 -11.55
N LEU A 10 4.00 -16.28 -12.66
CA LEU A 10 5.05 -16.27 -13.67
C LEU A 10 5.20 -14.87 -14.29
N VAL A 11 4.09 -14.21 -14.64
CA VAL A 11 4.12 -12.84 -15.20
C VAL A 11 4.69 -11.85 -14.20
N ILE A 12 4.27 -11.91 -12.93
CA ILE A 12 4.78 -11.05 -11.85
C ILE A 12 6.30 -11.21 -11.74
N ASN A 13 6.79 -12.45 -11.67
CA ASN A 13 8.22 -12.72 -11.54
C ASN A 13 9.02 -12.29 -12.76
N LEU A 14 8.49 -12.46 -13.98
CA LEU A 14 9.17 -12.00 -15.20
C LEU A 14 9.33 -10.48 -15.22
N ILE A 15 8.29 -9.74 -14.81
CA ILE A 15 8.34 -8.28 -14.73
C ILE A 15 9.32 -7.84 -13.64
N ALA A 16 9.23 -8.43 -12.44
CA ALA A 16 10.14 -8.15 -11.35
C ALA A 16 11.60 -8.40 -11.78
N LEU A 17 11.87 -9.54 -12.42
CA LEU A 17 13.20 -9.91 -12.93
C LEU A 17 13.69 -8.90 -13.97
N THR A 18 12.85 -8.56 -14.95
CA THR A 18 13.23 -7.66 -16.05
C THR A 18 13.59 -6.27 -15.53
N ILE A 19 12.76 -5.71 -14.64
CA ILE A 19 13.02 -4.40 -14.05
C ILE A 19 14.24 -4.47 -13.11
N SER A 20 14.42 -5.57 -12.38
CA SER A 20 15.58 -5.75 -11.50
C SER A 20 16.90 -5.81 -12.28
N ILE A 21 16.92 -6.54 -13.41
CA ILE A 21 18.08 -6.58 -14.31
C ILE A 21 18.34 -5.18 -14.88
N TRP A 22 17.28 -4.49 -15.32
CA TRP A 22 17.41 -3.13 -15.82
C TRP A 22 18.00 -2.19 -14.75
N ALA A 23 17.50 -2.24 -13.52
CA ALA A 23 17.99 -1.43 -12.41
C ALA A 23 19.47 -1.75 -12.10
N PHE A 24 19.83 -3.02 -12.07
CA PHE A 24 21.21 -3.45 -11.82
C PHE A 24 22.20 -2.93 -12.89
N LEU A 25 21.77 -2.85 -14.14
CA LEU A 25 22.65 -2.44 -15.25
C LEU A 25 22.71 -0.90 -15.44
N ASN A 26 21.73 -0.15 -14.95
CA ASN A 26 21.58 1.28 -15.26
C ASN A 26 21.66 2.21 -14.05
N LEU A 27 21.54 1.70 -12.82
CA LEU A 27 21.62 2.51 -11.60
C LEU A 27 22.99 2.39 -10.93
N ASP A 28 23.38 3.45 -10.24
CA ASP A 28 24.55 3.43 -9.36
C ASP A 28 24.33 2.45 -8.20
N VAL A 29 25.42 1.91 -7.66
CA VAL A 29 25.39 0.87 -6.61
C VAL A 29 24.52 1.27 -5.39
N VAL A 30 24.49 2.56 -5.06
CA VAL A 30 23.70 3.11 -3.96
C VAL A 30 22.19 3.08 -4.25
N ASP A 31 21.80 3.21 -5.52
CA ASP A 31 20.40 3.30 -5.95
C ASP A 31 19.81 1.97 -6.41
N ILE A 32 20.64 0.93 -6.58
CA ILE A 32 20.17 -0.42 -6.95
C ILE A 32 19.09 -0.91 -5.99
N THR A 33 19.23 -0.69 -4.68
CA THR A 33 18.23 -1.11 -3.70
C THR A 33 16.88 -0.41 -3.89
N VAL A 34 16.90 0.88 -4.24
CA VAL A 34 15.68 1.64 -4.56
C VAL A 34 15.05 1.09 -5.84
N GLY A 35 15.86 0.82 -6.87
CA GLY A 35 15.42 0.21 -8.12
C GLY A 35 14.79 -1.18 -7.92
N LEU A 36 15.37 -2.02 -7.06
CA LEU A 36 14.81 -3.33 -6.70
C LEU A 36 13.48 -3.19 -5.94
N GLY A 37 13.37 -2.23 -5.02
CA GLY A 37 12.12 -1.91 -4.35
C GLY A 37 11.02 -1.48 -5.32
N ALA A 38 11.37 -0.64 -6.30
CA ALA A 38 10.47 -0.23 -7.37
C ALA A 38 10.06 -1.41 -8.27
N ALA A 39 11.01 -2.27 -8.65
CA ALA A 39 10.74 -3.48 -9.43
C ALA A 39 9.71 -4.37 -8.76
N LEU A 40 9.88 -4.60 -7.45
CA LEU A 40 8.94 -5.36 -6.63
C LEU A 40 7.55 -4.70 -6.62
N ALA A 41 7.47 -3.41 -6.29
CA ALA A 41 6.20 -2.69 -6.24
C ALA A 41 5.44 -2.71 -7.59
N ILE A 42 6.13 -2.43 -8.70
CA ILE A 42 5.55 -2.44 -10.04
C ILE A 42 5.05 -3.85 -10.40
N SER A 43 5.83 -4.89 -10.10
CA SER A 43 5.43 -6.27 -10.38
C SER A 43 4.12 -6.67 -9.69
N TYR A 44 3.88 -6.20 -8.46
CA TYR A 44 2.62 -6.45 -7.74
C TYR A 44 1.44 -5.73 -8.37
N TRP A 45 1.62 -4.48 -8.81
CA TRP A 45 0.57 -3.76 -9.53
C TRP A 45 0.16 -4.47 -10.82
N VAL A 46 1.14 -4.92 -11.61
CA VAL A 46 0.84 -5.73 -12.81
C VAL A 46 0.20 -7.05 -12.43
N GLY A 47 0.67 -7.69 -11.36
CA GLY A 47 0.10 -8.91 -10.82
C GLY A 47 -1.39 -8.81 -10.47
N ILE A 48 -1.80 -7.71 -9.84
CA ILE A 48 -3.21 -7.44 -9.54
C ILE A 48 -4.04 -7.41 -10.83
N VAL A 49 -3.57 -6.68 -11.85
CA VAL A 49 -4.26 -6.56 -13.13
C VAL A 49 -4.33 -7.91 -13.87
N CYS A 50 -3.21 -8.62 -13.97
CA CYS A 50 -3.16 -9.94 -14.60
C CYS A 50 -4.07 -10.95 -13.89
N THR A 51 -4.00 -11.01 -12.56
CA THR A 51 -4.84 -11.90 -11.76
C THR A 51 -6.31 -11.58 -11.97
N TYR A 52 -6.69 -10.30 -11.97
CA TYR A 52 -8.06 -9.87 -12.24
C TYR A 52 -8.54 -10.37 -13.61
N TYR A 53 -7.80 -10.15 -14.69
CA TYR A 53 -8.22 -10.59 -16.03
C TYR A 53 -8.35 -12.11 -16.15
N LEU A 54 -7.41 -12.86 -15.54
CA LEU A 54 -7.43 -14.32 -15.58
C LEU A 54 -8.59 -14.91 -14.75
N LEU A 55 -8.91 -14.31 -13.60
CA LEU A 55 -9.94 -14.81 -12.70
C LEU A 55 -11.33 -14.23 -12.97
N ARG A 56 -11.45 -13.11 -13.69
CA ARG A 56 -12.74 -12.46 -14.04
C ARG A 56 -13.73 -13.43 -14.69
N LYS A 57 -13.24 -14.41 -15.46
CA LYS A 57 -14.09 -15.47 -16.05
C LYS A 57 -14.82 -16.31 -15.01
N TYR A 58 -14.28 -16.43 -13.81
CA TYR A 58 -14.80 -17.26 -12.71
C TYR A 58 -15.45 -16.45 -11.59
N SER A 59 -14.90 -15.28 -11.25
CA SER A 59 -15.42 -14.42 -10.18
C SER A 59 -16.43 -13.38 -10.67
N GLY A 60 -16.65 -13.28 -11.98
CA GLY A 60 -17.43 -12.21 -12.60
C GLY A 60 -16.68 -10.86 -12.63
N PRO A 61 -17.27 -9.83 -13.25
CA PRO A 61 -16.70 -8.50 -13.31
C PRO A 61 -16.72 -7.84 -11.92
N LEU A 62 -15.55 -7.44 -11.43
CA LEU A 62 -15.46 -6.55 -10.27
C LEU A 62 -15.99 -5.15 -10.62
N ASN A 63 -16.63 -4.49 -9.67
CA ASN A 63 -16.93 -3.08 -9.75
C ASN A 63 -15.65 -2.27 -9.49
N ILE A 64 -14.86 -2.07 -10.54
CA ILE A 64 -13.55 -1.39 -10.48
C ILE A 64 -13.70 0.02 -9.93
N VAL A 65 -14.78 0.74 -10.29
CA VAL A 65 -15.02 2.11 -9.82
C VAL A 65 -15.22 2.14 -8.31
N SER A 66 -16.07 1.26 -7.77
CA SER A 66 -16.28 1.16 -6.31
C SER A 66 -14.99 0.82 -5.59
N LEU A 67 -14.21 -0.14 -6.11
CA LEU A 67 -12.94 -0.56 -5.53
C LEU A 67 -11.91 0.58 -5.51
N LEU A 68 -11.80 1.31 -6.62
CA LEU A 68 -10.88 2.44 -6.77
C LEU A 68 -11.27 3.59 -5.85
N LEU A 69 -12.56 3.93 -5.76
CA LEU A 69 -13.05 4.96 -4.84
C LEU A 69 -12.79 4.59 -3.39
N PHE A 70 -13.01 3.33 -3.02
CA PHE A 70 -12.73 2.83 -1.68
C PHE A 70 -11.24 2.92 -1.32
N HIS A 71 -10.37 2.34 -2.16
CA HIS A 71 -8.92 2.36 -1.92
C HIS A 71 -8.34 3.77 -2.02
N GLY A 72 -8.82 4.60 -2.95
CA GLY A 72 -8.43 5.99 -3.09
C GLY A 72 -8.80 6.81 -1.85
N LYS A 73 -9.99 6.59 -1.28
CA LYS A 73 -10.40 7.22 -0.01
C LYS A 73 -9.48 6.81 1.14
N ILE A 74 -9.15 5.52 1.27
CA ILE A 74 -8.21 5.05 2.31
C ILE A 74 -6.81 5.64 2.11
N ALA A 75 -6.30 5.62 0.87
CA ALA A 75 -5.00 6.20 0.53
C ALA A 75 -4.96 7.71 0.84
N PHE A 76 -6.03 8.44 0.53
CA PHE A 76 -6.15 9.86 0.86
C PHE A 76 -6.10 10.11 2.37
N ILE A 77 -6.83 9.30 3.17
CA ILE A 77 -6.81 9.42 4.63
C ILE A 77 -5.40 9.11 5.18
N ALA A 78 -4.75 8.07 4.68
CA ALA A 78 -3.39 7.72 5.07
C ALA A 78 -2.39 8.83 4.74
N LEU A 79 -2.48 9.39 3.52
CA LEU A 79 -1.65 10.51 3.08
C LEU A 79 -1.89 11.74 3.97
N LEU A 80 -3.14 12.10 4.24
CA LEU A 80 -3.49 13.24 5.07
C LEU A 80 -2.93 13.09 6.50
N SER A 81 -3.07 11.90 7.10
CA SER A 81 -2.49 11.63 8.42
C SER A 81 -0.98 11.75 8.41
N CYS A 82 -0.32 11.21 7.39
CA CYS A 82 1.14 11.29 7.26
C CYS A 82 1.61 12.75 7.11
N LEU A 83 0.97 13.54 6.24
CA LEU A 83 1.31 14.94 6.01
C LEU A 83 1.12 15.80 7.27
N VAL A 84 0.05 15.56 8.02
CA VAL A 84 -0.20 16.28 9.29
C VAL A 84 0.89 15.94 10.31
N ILE A 85 1.17 14.66 10.55
CA ILE A 85 2.20 14.28 11.52
C ILE A 85 3.60 14.72 11.09
N SER A 86 3.94 14.62 9.80
CA SER A 86 5.19 15.14 9.25
C SER A 86 5.35 16.65 9.47
N SER A 87 4.26 17.41 9.28
CA SER A 87 4.24 18.86 9.53
C SER A 87 4.35 19.20 11.03
N LEU A 88 3.87 18.34 11.93
CA LEU A 88 4.06 18.50 13.37
C LEU A 88 5.48 18.10 13.80
N GLN A 89 6.02 17.01 13.26
CA GLN A 89 7.35 16.51 13.58
C GLN A 89 8.43 17.54 13.26
N SER A 90 8.33 18.19 12.09
CA SER A 90 9.24 19.27 11.69
C SER A 90 9.20 20.49 12.60
N ARG A 91 8.14 20.70 13.38
CA ARG A 91 8.02 21.80 14.35
C ARG A 91 8.53 21.43 15.74
N LEU A 92 8.53 20.15 16.08
CA LEU A 92 8.91 19.64 17.40
C LEU A 92 10.40 19.28 17.49
N ASP A 93 11.13 19.39 16.39
CA ASP A 93 12.56 19.06 16.26
C ASP A 93 12.91 17.70 16.90
N LEU A 94 12.04 16.71 16.65
CA LEU A 94 12.19 15.38 17.21
C LEU A 94 13.44 14.70 16.65
N GLU A 95 14.37 14.36 17.53
CA GLU A 95 15.57 13.60 17.17
C GLU A 95 15.22 12.25 16.52
N GLY A 96 16.06 11.79 15.59
CA GLY A 96 15.93 10.50 14.90
C GLY A 96 16.25 9.31 15.80
N ASN A 97 15.46 9.07 16.84
CA ASN A 97 15.61 7.95 17.77
C ASN A 97 14.38 7.01 17.76
N LEU A 98 14.52 5.83 18.36
CA LEU A 98 13.46 4.81 18.39
C LEU A 98 12.19 5.31 19.09
N PHE A 99 12.33 6.14 20.12
CA PHE A 99 11.19 6.72 20.83
C PHE A 99 10.40 7.68 19.95
N ALA A 100 11.07 8.57 19.22
CA ALA A 100 10.45 9.47 18.26
C ALA A 100 9.74 8.69 17.14
N LEU A 101 10.35 7.60 16.65
CA LEU A 101 9.71 6.72 15.67
C LEU A 101 8.41 6.11 16.21
N LEU A 102 8.41 5.61 17.45
CA LEU A 102 7.20 5.07 18.08
C LEU A 102 6.12 6.14 18.22
N ILE A 103 6.49 7.36 18.62
CA ILE A 103 5.56 8.49 18.73
C ILE A 103 4.95 8.81 17.36
N VAL A 104 5.75 8.89 16.31
CA VAL A 104 5.29 9.17 14.93
C VAL A 104 4.35 8.06 14.44
N LEU A 105 4.71 6.79 14.66
CA LEU A 105 3.90 5.65 14.22
C LEU A 105 2.54 5.61 14.94
N LEU A 106 2.55 5.74 16.28
CA LEU A 106 1.33 5.69 17.09
C LEU A 106 0.43 6.91 16.83
N SER A 107 1.00 8.11 16.71
CA SER A 107 0.24 9.33 16.41
C SER A 107 -0.36 9.30 15.00
N THR A 108 0.39 8.85 14.00
CA THR A 108 -0.10 8.70 12.62
C THR A 108 -1.22 7.67 12.56
N PHE A 109 -1.06 6.53 13.26
CA PHE A 109 -2.10 5.50 13.34
C PHE A 109 -3.35 6.01 14.03
N ALA A 110 -3.22 6.67 15.19
CA ALA A 110 -4.36 7.25 15.91
C ALA A 110 -5.09 8.30 15.06
N LEU A 111 -4.35 9.17 14.37
CA LEU A 111 -4.92 10.18 13.49
C LEU A 111 -5.62 9.56 12.28
N TYR A 112 -5.01 8.54 11.67
CA TYR A 112 -5.64 7.76 10.59
C TYR A 112 -6.98 7.18 11.02
N LEU A 113 -7.06 6.55 12.20
CA LEU A 113 -8.32 6.01 12.72
C LEU A 113 -9.36 7.11 12.98
N ALA A 114 -8.93 8.25 13.55
CA ALA A 114 -9.81 9.38 13.81
C ALA A 114 -10.41 9.95 12.51
N ILE A 115 -9.57 10.24 11.51
CA ILE A 115 -10.01 10.75 10.21
C ILE A 115 -10.88 9.70 9.50
N ALA A 116 -10.47 8.43 9.49
CA ALA A 116 -11.25 7.35 8.89
C ALA A 116 -12.67 7.22 9.48
N ARG A 117 -12.80 7.45 10.79
CA ARG A 117 -14.09 7.49 11.47
C ARG A 117 -14.93 8.68 11.02
N VAL A 118 -14.35 9.88 10.89
CA VAL A 118 -15.04 11.06 10.36
C VAL A 118 -15.54 10.82 8.94
N PHE A 119 -14.70 10.20 8.10
CA PHE A 119 -15.03 9.83 6.74
C PHE A 119 -15.99 8.63 6.64
N LYS A 120 -16.44 8.05 7.77
CA LYS A 120 -17.37 6.91 7.82
C LYS A 120 -16.92 5.74 6.93
N VAL A 121 -15.65 5.36 7.01
CA VAL A 121 -15.17 4.13 6.35
C VAL A 121 -15.79 2.94 7.09
N SER A 122 -16.67 2.21 6.43
CA SER A 122 -17.48 1.11 6.99
C SER A 122 -16.63 0.02 7.63
N GLU A 123 -15.55 -0.35 6.97
CA GLU A 123 -14.62 -1.42 7.29
C GLU A 123 -13.82 -1.07 8.55
N ILE A 124 -13.37 0.19 8.66
CA ILE A 124 -12.65 0.67 9.85
C ILE A 124 -13.60 0.80 11.03
N SER A 125 -14.85 1.19 10.78
CA SER A 125 -15.89 1.19 11.80
C SER A 125 -16.16 -0.21 12.33
N GLN A 126 -16.17 -1.24 11.47
CA GLN A 126 -16.32 -2.64 11.88
C GLN A 126 -15.11 -3.14 12.71
N VAL A 127 -13.88 -2.84 12.27
CA VAL A 127 -12.67 -3.18 13.03
C VAL A 127 -12.67 -2.53 14.41
N LEU A 128 -13.03 -1.25 14.50
CA LEU A 128 -13.15 -0.54 15.77
C LEU A 128 -14.23 -1.15 16.67
N LYS A 129 -15.38 -1.57 16.10
CA LYS A 129 -16.43 -2.26 16.86
C LYS A 129 -15.94 -3.59 17.46
N VAL A 130 -15.21 -4.38 16.69
CA VAL A 130 -14.63 -5.65 17.15
C VAL A 130 -13.57 -5.41 18.25
N LEU A 131 -12.66 -4.46 18.03
CA LEU A 131 -11.60 -4.13 19.00
C LEU A 131 -12.17 -3.55 20.31
N LEU A 132 -13.21 -2.74 20.22
CA LEU A 132 -13.82 -2.07 21.38
C LEU A 132 -14.98 -2.87 22.00
N ARG A 133 -15.28 -4.08 21.50
CA ARG A 133 -16.42 -4.92 21.90
C ARG A 133 -17.73 -4.13 22.05
N ARG A 134 -18.02 -3.24 21.10
CA ARG A 134 -19.27 -2.48 21.01
C ARG A 134 -19.71 -2.37 19.56
#